data_AF-A0A7V5PXU4-F1
#
_entry.id   AF-A0A7V5PXU4-F1
#
_cell.length_a   1.000
_cell.length_b   1.000
_cell.length_c   1.000
_cell.angle_alpha   90.00
_cell.angle_beta   90.00
_cell.angle_gamma   90.00
#
_symmetry.space_group_name_H-M   'P 1'
#
loop_
_entity.id
_entity.type
_entity.pdbx_description
1 polymer ?
#
loop_
_entity_poly.entity_id
_entity_poly.type
_entity_poly.pdbx_seq_one_letter_code
_entity_poly.pdbx_strand_id
1 'polypeptide(L)' 'MDYILVQKDSKRRFLQAVAALSKTFALAVPHEEALAIRDEVGLFQEIRAALIKATVTKGERSAEEIEAAVQ' A
#
# COMPACT_ATOMS: atom_id res chain seq x y z
N MET A 1 18.16 -6.79 -8.94
CA MET A 1 16.76 -7.05 -9.30
C MET A 1 15.85 -6.35 -8.28
N ASP A 2 16.08 -5.04 -8.04
CA ASP A 2 15.50 -4.33 -6.89
C ASP A 2 15.41 -2.81 -7.17
N TYR A 3 14.81 -2.43 -8.31
CA TYR A 3 14.89 -1.04 -8.80
C TYR A 3 13.77 -0.11 -8.29
N ILE A 4 12.69 -0.68 -7.73
CA ILE A 4 11.49 0.10 -7.37
C ILE A 4 11.48 0.50 -5.89
N LEU A 5 12.16 -0.22 -5.00
CA LEU A 5 12.15 0.03 -3.54
C LEU A 5 13.34 0.83 -3.02
N VAL A 6 14.39 1.03 -3.82
CA VAL A 6 15.61 1.78 -3.43
C VAL A 6 15.40 3.30 -3.46
N GLN A 7 14.35 3.79 -4.12
CA GLN A 7 14.06 5.22 -4.14
C GLN A 7 13.44 5.68 -2.80
N LYS A 8 13.92 6.82 -2.29
CA LYS A 8 13.32 7.52 -1.15
C LYS A 8 11.81 7.68 -1.39
N ASP A 9 10.98 7.40 -0.39
CA ASP A 9 9.51 7.50 -0.43
C ASP A 9 8.75 6.50 -1.32
N SER A 10 9.38 5.46 -1.88
CA SER A 10 8.71 4.49 -2.79
C SER A 10 7.42 3.90 -2.22
N LYS A 11 7.41 3.58 -0.93
CA LYS A 11 6.21 3.11 -0.22
C LYS A 11 5.11 4.16 -0.17
N ARG A 12 5.43 5.40 0.20
CA ARG A 12 4.47 6.50 0.27
C ARG A 12 3.87 6.79 -1.11
N ARG A 13 4.72 6.77 -2.15
CA ARG A 13 4.29 6.92 -3.54
C ARG A 13 3.33 5.82 -3.99
N PHE A 14 3.63 4.57 -3.66
CA PHE A 14 2.72 3.44 -3.95
C PHE A 14 1.36 3.63 -3.27
N LEU A 15 1.34 3.95 -1.96
CA LEU A 15 0.10 4.16 -1.22
C LEU A 15 -0.75 5.30 -1.80
N GLN A 16 -0.10 6.39 -2.23
CA GLN A 16 -0.77 7.52 -2.87
C GLN A 16 -1.31 7.17 -4.26
N ALA A 17 -0.54 6.45 -5.07
CA ALA A 17 -0.95 6.02 -6.41
C ALA A 17 -2.16 5.10 -6.35
N VAL A 18 -2.17 4.09 -5.46
CA VAL A 18 -3.32 3.19 -5.28
C VAL A 18 -4.55 3.96 -4.79
N ALA A 19 -4.39 4.93 -3.89
CA ALA A 19 -5.50 5.76 -3.43
C ALA A 19 -6.11 6.63 -4.54
N ALA A 20 -5.27 7.19 -5.42
CA ALA A 20 -5.72 7.93 -6.59
C ALA A 20 -6.43 7.01 -7.58
N LEU A 21 -5.86 5.84 -7.87
CA LEU A 21 -6.44 4.81 -8.74
C LEU A 21 -7.84 4.41 -8.27
N SER A 22 -8.03 4.09 -6.99
CA SER A 22 -9.34 3.74 -6.45
C SER A 22 -10.38 4.84 -6.61
N LYS A 23 -9.99 6.12 -6.43
CA LYS A 23 -10.89 7.26 -6.62
C LYS A 23 -11.29 7.42 -8.08
N THR A 24 -10.33 7.37 -9.00
CA THR A 24 -10.60 7.47 -10.44
C THR A 24 -11.44 6.30 -10.93
N PHE A 25 -11.17 5.09 -10.44
CA PHE A 25 -11.97 3.91 -10.74
C PHE A 25 -13.43 4.09 -10.32
N ALA A 26 -13.68 4.61 -9.12
CA ALA A 26 -15.03 4.89 -8.64
C ALA A 26 -15.77 5.93 -9.50
N LEU A 27 -15.06 6.84 -10.18
CA LEU A 27 -15.62 7.80 -11.13
C LEU A 27 -15.83 7.20 -12.53
N ALA A 28 -15.07 6.16 -12.89
CA ALA A 28 -15.12 5.53 -14.21
C ALA A 28 -16.17 4.41 -14.31
N VAL A 29 -16.55 3.78 -13.20
CA VAL A 29 -17.66 2.81 -13.16
C VAL A 29 -18.99 3.53 -13.49
N PRO A 30 -19.87 2.96 -14.34
CA PRO A 30 -19.90 1.56 -14.81
C PRO A 30 -19.30 1.30 -16.20
N HIS A 31 -18.34 2.11 -16.69
CA HIS A 31 -17.73 1.90 -18.01
C HIS A 31 -17.13 0.49 -18.15
N GLU A 32 -17.35 -0.19 -19.29
CA GLU A 32 -16.90 -1.58 -19.49
C GLU A 32 -15.39 -1.74 -19.34
N GLU A 33 -14.61 -0.77 -19.84
CA GLU A 33 -13.15 -0.76 -19.65
C GLU A 33 -12.74 -0.63 -18.18
N ALA A 34 -13.52 0.09 -17.36
CA ALA A 34 -13.27 0.17 -15.93
C ALA A 34 -13.62 -1.18 -15.26
N LEU A 35 -14.74 -1.80 -15.63
CA LEU A 35 -15.10 -3.12 -15.11
C LEU A 35 -14.07 -4.20 -15.47
N ALA A 36 -13.45 -4.11 -16.66
CA ALA A 36 -12.42 -5.03 -17.12
C ALA A 36 -11.15 -5.01 -16.24
N ILE A 37 -10.84 -3.88 -15.59
CA ILE A 37 -9.66 -3.73 -14.73
C ILE A 37 -9.97 -3.84 -13.22
N ARG A 38 -11.20 -4.23 -12.87
CA ARG A 38 -11.67 -4.24 -11.47
C ARG A 38 -10.81 -5.13 -10.58
N ASP A 39 -10.43 -6.30 -11.09
CA ASP A 39 -9.74 -7.31 -10.29
C ASP A 39 -8.28 -6.88 -10.05
N GLU A 40 -7.66 -6.19 -11.01
CA GLU A 40 -6.34 -5.56 -10.89
C GLU A 40 -6.36 -4.42 -9.87
N VAL A 41 -7.40 -3.57 -9.88
CA VAL A 41 -7.58 -2.53 -8.86
C VAL A 41 -7.71 -3.17 -7.48
N GLY A 42 -8.43 -4.29 -7.36
CA GLY A 42 -8.52 -5.09 -6.14
C GLY A 42 -7.15 -5.60 -5.66
N LEU A 43 -6.34 -6.18 -6.55
CA LEU A 43 -4.99 -6.64 -6.22
C LEU A 43 -4.12 -5.50 -5.63
N PHE A 44 -4.16 -4.31 -6.23
CA PHE A 44 -3.40 -3.18 -5.71
C PHE A 44 -3.89 -2.70 -4.33
N GLN A 45 -5.20 -2.80 -4.07
CA GLN A 45 -5.76 -2.50 -2.75
C GLN A 45 -5.30 -3.49 -1.68
N GLU A 46 -5.25 -4.79 -2.01
CA GLU A 46 -4.75 -5.84 -1.10
C GLU A 46 -3.26 -5.64 -0.79
N ILE A 47 -2.44 -5.36 -1.81
CA ILE A 47 -1.01 -5.06 -1.62
C ILE A 47 -0.84 -3.81 -0.75
N ARG A 48 -1.66 -2.78 -0.95
CA ARG A 48 -1.67 -1.58 -0.10
C ARG A 48 -2.00 -1.93 1.35
N ALA A 49 -3.02 -2.75 1.60
CA ALA A 49 -3.38 -3.18 2.95
C ALA A 49 -2.25 -3.97 3.63
N ALA A 50 -1.66 -4.94 2.91
CA ALA A 50 -0.51 -5.71 3.38
C ALA A 50 0.70 -4.82 3.71
N LEU A 51 1.00 -3.84 2.85
CA LEU A 51 2.09 -2.89 3.09
C LEU A 51 1.84 -2.01 4.29
N ILE A 52 0.61 -1.52 4.49
CA ILE A 52 0.24 -0.73 5.67
C ILE A 52 0.46 -1.57 6.93
N LYS A 53 -0.11 -2.79 6.96
CA LYS A 53 0.02 -3.74 8.07
C LYS A 53 1.49 -4.03 8.40
N ALA A 54 2.32 -4.30 7.38
CA ALA A 54 3.75 -4.55 7.57
C ALA A 54 4.50 -3.33 8.16
N THR A 55 4.06 -2.09 7.89
CA THR A 55 4.64 -0.90 8.57
C THR A 55 4.25 -0.82 10.03
N VAL A 56 2.98 -1.11 10.34
CA VAL A 56 2.46 -1.05 11.72
C VAL A 56 3.21 -2.07 12.57
N THR A 57 3.35 -3.31 12.09
CA THR A 57 4.09 -4.36 12.79
C THR A 57 5.58 -4.03 13.00
N LYS A 58 6.21 -3.27 12.09
CA LYS A 58 7.59 -2.79 12.29
C LYS A 58 7.67 -1.70 13.36
N GLY A 59 6.68 -0.81 13.44
CA GLY A 59 6.58 0.21 14.49
C GLY A 59 6.29 -0.39 15.87
N GLU A 60 5.44 -1.41 15.95
CA GLU A 60 5.12 -2.13 17.19
C GLU A 60 6.33 -2.92 17.70
N ARG A 61 7.00 -3.72 16.85
CA ARG A 61 8.23 -4.43 17.26
C ARG A 61 9.33 -3.50 17.74
N SER A 62 9.51 -2.34 17.10
CA SER A 62 10.50 -1.36 17.55
C SER A 62 10.11 -0.69 18.88
N ALA A 63 8.82 -0.53 19.19
CA ALA A 63 8.38 -0.03 20.49
C ALA A 63 8.62 -1.08 21.60
N GLU A 64 8.30 -2.36 21.32
CA GLU A 64 8.53 -3.47 22.24
C GLU A 64 10.03 -3.72 22.50
N GLU A 65 10.89 -3.61 21.48
CA GLU A 65 12.35 -3.71 21.64
C GLU A 65 12.97 -2.53 22.43
N ILE A 66 12.39 -1.33 22.34
CA ILE A 66 12.84 -0.17 23.12
C ILE A 66 12.44 -0.33 24.60
N GLU A 67 11.26 -0.86 24.89
CA GLU A 67 10.81 -1.10 26.27
C GLU A 67 11.59 -2.25 26.93
N ALA A 68 11.90 -3.32 26.18
CA ALA A 68 12.69 -4.44 26.68
C ALA A 68 14.16 -4.09 26.99
N ALA A 69 14.73 -3.06 26.35
CA ALA A 69 16.10 -2.60 26.59
C ALA A 69 16.24 -1.67 27.81
N VAL A 70 15.12 -1.24 28.41
CA VAL A 70 15.08 -0.35 29.59
C VAL A 70 14.84 -1.13 30.89
N GLN A 71 14.63 -2.46 30.83
CA GLN A 71 14.52 -3.36 31.99
C GLN A 71 15.86 -3.94 32.44
#